data_AF-A0A564WKQ9-F1
#
_entry.id   AF-A0A564WKQ9-F1
#
_cell.length_a   1.000
_cell.length_b   1.000
_cell.length_c   1.000
_cell.angle_alpha   90.00
_cell.angle_beta   90.00
_cell.angle_gamma   90.00
#
_symmetry.space_group_name_H-M   'P 1'
#
loop_
_entity.id
_entity.type
_entity.pdbx_description
1 polymer ?
#
loop_
_entity_poly.entity_id
_entity_poly.type
_entity_poly.pdbx_seq_one_letter_code
_entity_poly.pdbx_strand_id
1 'polypeptide(L)'
;MKRIFLLKGLDCPNCSAKIEKEVGELDGVQSSVVNLMKQTITVNVTQTAADTIASQIETIVYSHEPDVEVQEETVMNVTKSYSLKGLDCPNCSAKIEKEVGELDGVQSSVVNLMKQTLTINVAQTAADTIASQIETIVHSHEPDVEVSEIVQESYIPEKKQEANESYNNEDKKLTVRLATGAAIYAIGMALTVFAKVPLPIELAFLIVSYVILGGDVVWQAVRNIF
;
A
#
# COMPACT_ATOMS: atom_id res chain seq x y z
N MET A 1 -1.58 2.55 16.48
CA MET A 1 -2.31 1.32 16.11
C MET A 1 -3.64 1.33 16.83
N LYS A 2 -4.74 1.17 16.08
CA LYS A 2 -6.09 1.14 16.64
C LYS A 2 -6.38 -0.27 17.16
N ARG A 3 -6.82 -0.39 18.41
CA ARG A 3 -7.31 -1.63 19.02
C ARG A 3 -8.71 -1.40 19.58
N ILE A 4 -9.53 -2.45 19.56
CA ILE A 4 -10.90 -2.40 20.05
C ILE A 4 -11.05 -3.51 21.08
N PHE A 5 -11.60 -3.17 22.24
CA PHE A 5 -11.93 -4.13 23.29
C PHE A 5 -13.42 -4.08 23.55
N LEU A 6 -14.06 -5.24 23.56
CA LEU A 6 -15.43 -5.44 23.97
C LEU A 6 -15.48 -5.59 25.49
N LEU A 7 -16.33 -4.80 26.14
CA LEU A 7 -16.51 -4.69 27.59
C LEU A 7 -17.91 -5.23 27.93
N LYS A 8 -18.10 -6.55 27.84
CA LYS A 8 -19.42 -7.16 28.00
C LYS A 8 -19.93 -6.91 29.42
N GLY A 9 -21.11 -6.28 29.51
CA GLY A 9 -21.74 -5.95 30.79
C GLY A 9 -21.54 -4.50 31.24
N LEU A 10 -20.71 -3.70 30.56
CA LEU A 10 -20.55 -2.28 30.87
C LEU A 10 -21.83 -1.52 30.56
N ASP A 11 -22.54 -1.04 31.58
CA ASP A 11 -23.80 -0.30 31.44
C ASP A 11 -23.85 1.02 32.24
N CYS A 12 -22.84 1.32 33.06
CA CYS A 12 -22.80 2.53 33.88
C CYS A 12 -22.06 3.69 33.16
N PRO A 13 -22.75 4.80 32.84
CA PRO A 13 -22.13 5.93 32.14
C PRO A 13 -21.02 6.65 32.92
N ASN A 14 -21.09 6.61 34.26
CA ASN A 14 -20.09 7.22 35.11
C ASN A 14 -18.82 6.36 35.20
N CYS A 15 -18.98 5.03 35.22
CA CYS A 15 -17.86 4.09 35.15
C CYS A 15 -17.16 4.17 33.80
N SER A 16 -17.92 4.19 32.69
CA SER A 16 -17.33 4.29 31.36
C SER A 16 -16.50 5.55 31.17
N ALA A 17 -16.94 6.71 31.69
CA ALA A 17 -16.19 7.95 31.60
C ALA A 17 -14.88 7.90 32.41
N LYS A 18 -14.88 7.25 33.57
CA LYS A 18 -13.66 7.03 34.37
C LYS A 18 -12.70 6.07 33.67
N ILE A 19 -13.20 4.95 33.17
CA ILE A 19 -12.42 3.95 32.42
C ILE A 19 -11.81 4.62 31.19
N GLU A 20 -12.58 5.37 30.40
CA GLU A 20 -12.10 6.09 29.21
C GLU A 20 -10.91 7.00 29.56
N LYS A 21 -11.05 7.77 30.64
CA LYS A 21 -10.04 8.71 31.11
C LYS A 21 -8.78 8.01 31.61
N GLU A 22 -8.91 7.02 32.50
CA GLU A 22 -7.76 6.29 33.05
C GLU A 22 -7.01 5.50 31.97
N VAL A 23 -7.74 4.88 31.02
CA VAL A 23 -7.12 4.23 29.86
C VAL A 23 -6.42 5.25 28.96
N GLY A 24 -6.97 6.46 28.82
CA GLY A 24 -6.34 7.56 28.08
C GLY A 24 -5.05 8.09 28.72
N GLU A 25 -4.86 7.88 30.03
CA GLU A 25 -3.67 8.29 30.78
C GLU A 25 -2.56 7.21 30.79
N LEU A 26 -2.81 6.02 30.22
CA LEU A 26 -1.82 4.95 30.12
C LEU A 26 -0.66 5.33 29.18
N ASP A 27 0.55 4.87 29.54
CA ASP A 27 1.73 5.12 28.73
C ASP A 27 1.63 4.47 27.35
N GLY A 28 1.90 5.25 26.31
CA GLY A 28 1.76 4.84 24.92
C GLY A 28 0.33 4.89 24.35
N VAL A 29 -0.68 5.34 25.12
CA VAL A 29 -2.02 5.64 24.59
C VAL A 29 -2.07 7.05 24.01
N GLN A 30 -2.47 7.17 22.74
CA GLN A 30 -2.66 8.43 22.04
C GLN A 30 -4.10 8.94 22.12
N SER A 31 -5.07 8.02 22.13
CA SER A 31 -6.49 8.35 22.31
C SER A 31 -7.25 7.13 22.83
N SER A 32 -8.29 7.37 23.62
CA SER A 32 -9.22 6.37 24.16
C SER A 32 -10.64 6.89 24.00
N VAL A 33 -11.55 6.08 23.45
CA VAL A 33 -12.97 6.43 23.27
C VAL A 33 -13.84 5.22 23.58
N VAL A 34 -14.79 5.39 24.50
CA VAL A 34 -15.76 4.37 24.87
C VAL A 34 -17.08 4.60 24.13
N ASN A 35 -17.64 3.52 23.58
CA ASN A 35 -18.98 3.47 23.03
C ASN A 35 -19.84 2.56 23.92
N LEU A 36 -20.58 3.16 24.86
CA LEU A 36 -21.49 2.46 25.77
C LEU A 36 -22.55 1.64 25.04
N MET A 37 -23.11 2.15 23.94
CA MET A 37 -24.15 1.43 23.19
C MET A 37 -23.63 0.14 22.57
N LYS A 38 -22.37 0.13 22.12
CA LYS A 38 -21.69 -1.05 21.59
C LYS A 38 -20.96 -1.84 22.67
N GLN A 39 -20.88 -1.31 23.89
CA GLN A 39 -20.04 -1.81 24.98
C GLN A 39 -18.58 -2.01 24.54
N THR A 40 -18.03 -1.10 23.73
CA THR A 40 -16.65 -1.22 23.21
C THR A 40 -15.81 -0.02 23.60
N ILE A 41 -14.52 -0.23 23.89
CA ILE A 41 -13.51 0.82 23.99
C ILE A 41 -12.53 0.73 22.83
N THR A 42 -12.32 1.85 22.14
CA THR A 42 -11.35 1.98 21.05
C THR A 42 -10.15 2.77 21.55
N VAL A 43 -8.97 2.17 21.43
CA VAL A 43 -7.71 2.74 21.93
C VAL A 43 -6.69 2.84 20.80
N ASN A 44 -6.09 4.00 20.61
CA ASN A 44 -4.93 4.16 19.73
C ASN A 44 -3.65 4.07 20.55
N VAL A 45 -2.82 3.07 20.28
CA VAL A 45 -1.57 2.83 21.01
C VAL A 45 -0.33 2.97 20.12
N THR A 46 0.80 3.32 20.74
CA THR A 46 2.12 3.22 20.11
C THR A 46 2.56 1.75 19.99
N GLN A 47 3.50 1.47 19.09
CA GLN A 47 3.99 0.11 18.85
C GLN A 47 4.59 -0.55 20.11
N THR A 48 5.19 0.26 20.98
CA THR A 48 5.89 -0.19 22.20
C THR A 48 4.96 -0.59 23.34
N ALA A 49 3.73 -0.06 23.37
CA ALA A 49 2.74 -0.36 24.40
C ALA A 49 1.74 -1.44 23.98
N ALA A 50 1.81 -1.93 22.72
CA ALA A 50 0.85 -2.88 22.17
C ALA A 50 0.78 -4.20 22.96
N ASP A 51 1.90 -4.69 23.49
CA ASP A 51 1.90 -5.98 24.19
C ASP A 51 1.37 -5.88 25.63
N THR A 52 1.47 -4.71 26.27
CA THR A 52 1.11 -4.50 27.68
C THR A 52 -0.25 -3.87 27.89
N ILE A 53 -0.81 -3.20 26.87
CA ILE A 53 -2.03 -2.41 27.03
C ILE A 53 -3.26 -3.27 27.36
N ALA A 54 -3.35 -4.50 26.85
CA ALA A 54 -4.51 -5.36 27.08
C ALA A 54 -4.72 -5.68 28.57
N SER A 55 -3.64 -6.06 29.28
CA SER A 55 -3.71 -6.36 30.71
C SER A 55 -3.93 -5.11 31.57
N GLN A 56 -3.40 -3.96 31.14
CA GLN A 56 -3.64 -2.67 31.83
C GLN A 56 -5.11 -2.24 31.72
N ILE A 57 -5.71 -2.35 30.53
CA ILE A 57 -7.13 -2.06 30.33
C ILE A 57 -7.99 -3.00 31.17
N GLU A 58 -7.69 -4.30 31.14
CA GLU A 58 -8.42 -5.29 31.94
C GLU A 58 -8.36 -4.97 33.44
N THR A 59 -7.19 -4.56 33.95
CA THR A 59 -7.02 -4.16 35.36
C THR A 59 -7.85 -2.92 35.72
N ILE A 60 -7.85 -1.90 34.85
CA ILE A 60 -8.65 -0.68 35.07
C ILE A 60 -10.14 -1.01 35.05
N VAL A 61 -10.60 -1.78 34.05
CA VAL A 61 -12.01 -2.15 33.92
C VAL A 61 -12.47 -2.91 35.16
N TYR A 62 -11.76 -3.95 35.60
CA TYR A 62 -12.13 -4.69 36.81
C TYR A 62 -12.06 -3.87 38.10
N SER A 63 -11.24 -2.81 38.15
CA SER A 63 -11.20 -1.91 39.30
C SER A 63 -12.47 -1.05 39.44
N HIS A 64 -13.15 -0.73 38.34
CA HIS A 64 -14.39 0.07 38.37
C HIS A 64 -15.63 -0.81 38.26
N GLU A 65 -15.57 -1.88 37.45
CA GLU A 65 -16.65 -2.85 37.25
C GLU A 65 -16.10 -4.29 37.21
N PRO A 66 -16.11 -5.02 38.34
CA PRO A 66 -15.55 -6.36 38.43
C PRO A 66 -16.34 -7.42 37.64
N ASP A 67 -17.60 -7.13 37.29
CA ASP A 67 -18.49 -8.05 36.56
C ASP A 67 -18.36 -7.93 35.03
N VAL A 68 -17.53 -7.01 34.53
CA VAL A 68 -17.38 -6.74 33.09
C VAL A 68 -16.31 -7.64 32.48
N GLU A 69 -16.68 -8.45 31.48
CA GLU A 69 -15.71 -9.24 30.73
C GLU A 69 -15.02 -8.40 29.65
N VAL A 70 -13.69 -8.36 29.69
CA VAL A 70 -12.87 -7.69 28.67
C VAL A 70 -12.42 -8.72 27.63
N GLN A 71 -12.82 -8.52 26.38
CA GLN A 71 -12.38 -9.34 25.26
C GLN A 71 -11.78 -8.42 24.19
N GLU A 72 -10.55 -8.71 23.76
CA GLU A 72 -9.98 -7.98 22.65
C GLU A 72 -10.64 -8.42 21.34
N GLU A 73 -11.22 -7.46 20.61
CA GLU A 73 -11.54 -7.70 19.21
C GLU A 73 -10.24 -7.67 18.41
N THR A 74 -9.75 -8.85 18.05
CA THR A 74 -8.70 -8.98 17.05
C THR A 74 -9.28 -8.54 15.73
N VAL A 75 -9.04 -7.28 15.37
CA VAL A 75 -9.34 -6.76 14.04
C VAL A 75 -8.37 -7.44 13.08
N MET A 76 -8.73 -8.63 12.60
CA MET A 76 -8.01 -9.31 11.54
C MET A 76 -8.11 -8.41 10.31
N ASN A 77 -7.02 -7.76 9.97
CA ASN A 77 -6.98 -6.92 8.79
C ASN A 77 -6.61 -7.76 7.58
N VAL A 78 -7.36 -7.57 6.51
CA VAL A 78 -7.03 -8.13 5.21
C VAL A 78 -6.58 -7.01 4.28
N THR A 79 -5.54 -7.29 3.53
CA THR A 79 -5.10 -6.40 2.45
C THR A 79 -5.84 -6.82 1.18
N LYS A 80 -6.66 -5.93 0.63
CA LYS A 80 -7.33 -6.12 -0.66
C LYS A 80 -6.72 -5.21 -1.70
N SER A 81 -6.65 -5.67 -2.93
CA SER A 81 -6.19 -4.88 -4.07
C SER A 81 -7.25 -4.82 -5.14
N TYR A 82 -7.43 -3.65 -5.73
CA TYR A 82 -8.40 -3.38 -6.79
C TYR A 82 -7.67 -2.82 -8.00
N SER A 83 -8.04 -3.27 -9.19
CA SER A 83 -7.62 -2.70 -10.47
C SER A 83 -8.60 -1.59 -10.83
N LEU A 84 -8.07 -0.42 -11.21
CA LEU A 84 -8.79 0.80 -11.56
C LEU A 84 -8.46 1.17 -13.02
N LYS A 85 -8.86 0.33 -13.98
CA LYS A 85 -8.47 0.52 -15.38
C LYS A 85 -9.06 1.82 -15.92
N GLY A 86 -8.21 2.63 -16.54
CA GLY A 86 -8.60 3.93 -17.09
C GLY A 86 -8.31 5.11 -16.17
N LEU A 87 -7.89 4.88 -14.91
CA LEU A 87 -7.52 5.97 -14.01
C LEU A 87 -6.16 6.57 -14.45
N ASP A 88 -6.16 7.81 -14.94
CA ASP A 88 -4.96 8.52 -15.40
C ASP A 88 -4.80 9.93 -14.80
N CYS A 89 -5.80 10.43 -14.07
CA CYS A 89 -5.79 11.76 -13.47
C CYS A 89 -5.18 11.74 -12.04
N PRO A 90 -4.01 12.39 -11.81
CA PRO A 90 -3.35 12.37 -10.50
C PRO A 90 -4.13 13.06 -9.38
N ASN A 91 -4.94 14.07 -9.74
CA ASN A 91 -5.78 14.76 -8.77
C ASN A 91 -6.98 13.91 -8.36
N CYS A 92 -7.57 13.16 -9.30
CA CYS A 92 -8.65 12.22 -9.00
C CYS A 92 -8.15 11.06 -8.16
N SER A 93 -6.99 10.48 -8.47
CA SER A 93 -6.42 9.41 -7.65
C SER A 93 -6.16 9.82 -6.21
N ALA A 94 -5.68 11.04 -5.97
CA ALA A 94 -5.43 11.53 -4.61
C ALA A 94 -6.75 11.70 -3.82
N LYS A 95 -7.82 12.15 -4.49
CA LYS A 95 -9.15 12.25 -3.87
C LYS A 95 -9.75 10.88 -3.55
N ILE A 96 -9.68 9.95 -4.51
CA ILE A 96 -10.15 8.57 -4.33
C ILE A 96 -9.38 7.90 -3.20
N GLU A 97 -8.05 8.01 -3.17
CA GLU A 97 -7.21 7.45 -2.11
C GLU A 97 -7.67 7.93 -0.72
N LYS A 98 -7.89 9.24 -0.58
CA LYS A 98 -8.32 9.87 0.65
C LYS A 98 -9.73 9.44 1.06
N GLU A 99 -10.72 9.54 0.18
CA GLU A 99 -12.11 9.18 0.48
C GLU A 99 -12.25 7.70 0.82
N VAL A 100 -11.54 6.82 0.10
CA VAL A 100 -11.49 5.38 0.44
C VAL A 100 -10.81 5.16 1.80
N GLY A 101 -9.78 5.94 2.13
CA GLY A 101 -9.12 5.88 3.43
C GLY A 101 -9.98 6.36 4.60
N GLU A 102 -11.04 7.12 4.33
CA GLU A 102 -12.01 7.60 5.33
C GLU A 102 -13.18 6.62 5.55
N LEU A 103 -13.26 5.53 4.77
CA LEU A 103 -14.33 4.53 4.92
C LEU A 103 -14.21 3.73 6.22
N ASP A 104 -15.36 3.34 6.77
CA ASP A 104 -15.40 2.57 7.99
C ASP A 104 -14.76 1.18 7.80
N GLY A 105 -13.85 0.84 8.70
CA GLY A 105 -13.06 -0.39 8.61
C GLY A 105 -11.79 -0.29 7.76
N VAL A 106 -11.54 0.80 7.01
CA VAL A 106 -10.27 0.99 6.27
C VAL A 106 -9.21 1.61 7.18
N GLN A 107 -8.04 0.95 7.28
CA GLN A 107 -6.89 1.44 8.05
C GLN A 107 -5.90 2.21 7.17
N SER A 108 -5.76 1.80 5.91
CA SER A 108 -4.91 2.49 4.94
C SER A 108 -5.44 2.25 3.54
N SER A 109 -5.18 3.23 2.67
CA SER A 109 -5.55 3.25 1.26
C SER A 109 -4.39 3.86 0.50
N VAL A 110 -3.93 3.18 -0.56
CA VAL A 110 -2.82 3.63 -1.40
C VAL A 110 -3.16 3.37 -2.86
N VAL A 111 -3.10 4.41 -3.69
CA VAL A 111 -3.30 4.33 -5.13
C VAL A 111 -1.96 4.38 -5.85
N ASN A 112 -1.72 3.41 -6.72
CA ASN A 112 -0.62 3.38 -7.65
C ASN A 112 -1.13 3.71 -9.06
N LEU A 113 -0.99 4.97 -9.47
CA LEU A 113 -1.40 5.43 -10.80
C LEU A 113 -0.67 4.70 -11.93
N MET A 114 0.62 4.40 -11.78
CA MET A 114 1.39 3.72 -12.83
C MET A 114 0.87 2.31 -13.11
N LYS A 115 0.42 1.61 -12.06
CA LYS A 115 -0.18 0.28 -12.17
C LYS A 115 -1.70 0.31 -12.28
N GLN A 116 -2.31 1.48 -12.13
CA GLN A 116 -3.75 1.66 -12.01
C GLN A 116 -4.35 0.73 -10.94
N THR A 117 -3.72 0.66 -9.76
CA THR A 117 -4.17 -0.22 -8.67
C THR A 117 -4.41 0.55 -7.37
N LEU A 118 -5.47 0.21 -6.65
CA LEU A 118 -5.77 0.67 -5.30
C LEU A 118 -5.57 -0.49 -4.32
N THR A 119 -4.69 -0.31 -3.34
CA THR A 119 -4.46 -1.29 -2.26
C THR A 119 -5.01 -0.71 -0.96
N ILE A 120 -5.87 -1.47 -0.29
CA ILE A 120 -6.45 -1.09 0.99
C ILE A 120 -6.13 -2.13 2.05
N ASN A 121 -5.97 -1.66 3.28
CA ASN A 121 -5.99 -2.51 4.46
C ASN A 121 -7.33 -2.31 5.16
N VAL A 122 -8.15 -3.35 5.22
CA VAL A 122 -9.52 -3.27 5.72
C VAL A 122 -9.77 -4.35 6.77
N ALA A 123 -10.58 -4.04 7.78
CA ALA A 123 -11.03 -5.02 8.75
C ALA A 123 -11.80 -6.15 8.03
N GLN A 124 -11.52 -7.41 8.40
CA GLN A 124 -12.15 -8.60 7.80
C GLN A 124 -13.68 -8.52 7.79
N THR A 125 -14.28 -7.91 8.81
CA THR A 125 -15.73 -7.72 8.95
C THR A 125 -16.33 -6.74 7.93
N ALA A 126 -15.53 -5.80 7.42
CA ALA A 126 -15.94 -4.81 6.42
C ALA A 126 -15.46 -5.16 5.00
N ALA A 127 -14.60 -6.17 4.86
CA ALA A 127 -13.93 -6.51 3.60
C ALA A 127 -14.89 -6.91 2.47
N ASP A 128 -16.06 -7.46 2.80
CA ASP A 128 -17.05 -7.91 1.80
C ASP A 128 -17.98 -6.79 1.34
N THR A 129 -18.21 -5.78 2.19
CA THR A 129 -19.12 -4.66 1.90
C THR A 129 -18.40 -3.47 1.26
N ILE A 130 -17.10 -3.34 1.49
CA ILE A 130 -16.30 -2.19 1.05
C ILE A 130 -16.19 -2.07 -0.47
N ALA A 131 -16.25 -3.18 -1.21
CA ALA A 131 -16.09 -3.19 -2.66
C ALA A 131 -17.11 -2.28 -3.37
N SER A 132 -18.37 -2.33 -2.95
CA SER A 132 -19.44 -1.49 -3.49
C SER A 132 -19.25 0.01 -3.21
N GLN A 133 -18.69 0.34 -2.05
CA GLN A 133 -18.41 1.72 -1.64
C GLN A 133 -17.26 2.30 -2.46
N ILE A 134 -16.21 1.51 -2.67
CA ILE A 134 -15.06 1.88 -3.51
C ILE A 134 -15.52 2.15 -4.94
N GLU A 135 -16.32 1.27 -5.52
CA GLU A 135 -16.85 1.44 -6.87
C GLU A 135 -17.67 2.75 -7.00
N THR A 136 -18.49 3.05 -6.00
CA THR A 136 -19.28 4.29 -5.97
C THR A 136 -18.39 5.54 -5.91
N ILE A 137 -17.35 5.52 -5.07
CA ILE A 137 -16.40 6.63 -4.94
C ILE A 137 -15.64 6.83 -6.24
N VAL A 138 -15.11 5.75 -6.82
CA VAL A 138 -14.36 5.80 -8.07
C VAL A 138 -15.22 6.39 -9.19
N HIS A 139 -16.43 5.87 -9.42
CA HIS A 139 -17.32 6.37 -10.45
C HIS A 139 -17.81 7.81 -10.21
N SER A 140 -17.81 8.29 -8.96
CA SER A 140 -18.14 9.69 -8.64
C SER A 140 -17.06 10.67 -9.12
N HIS A 141 -15.79 10.25 -9.18
CA HIS A 141 -14.68 11.09 -9.66
C HIS A 141 -14.34 10.79 -11.11
N GLU A 142 -14.45 9.53 -11.54
CA GLU A 142 -14.08 9.03 -12.86
C GLU A 142 -15.11 7.96 -13.33
N PRO A 143 -16.18 8.35 -14.05
CA PRO A 143 -17.27 7.44 -14.42
C PRO A 143 -16.87 6.37 -15.43
N ASP A 144 -15.76 6.56 -16.15
CA ASP A 144 -15.27 5.65 -17.19
C ASP A 144 -14.29 4.58 -16.65
N VAL A 145 -13.98 4.59 -15.34
CA VAL A 145 -12.99 3.70 -14.73
C VAL A 145 -13.61 2.34 -14.37
N GLU A 146 -13.02 1.25 -14.86
CA GLU A 146 -13.46 -0.11 -14.53
C GLU A 146 -12.79 -0.60 -13.24
N VAL A 147 -13.60 -0.91 -12.21
CA VAL A 147 -13.13 -1.41 -10.91
C VAL A 147 -13.27 -2.94 -10.84
N SER A 148 -12.18 -3.64 -10.55
CA SER A 148 -12.20 -5.09 -10.33
C SER A 148 -11.29 -5.51 -9.17
N GLU A 149 -11.78 -6.41 -8.30
CA GLU A 149 -10.99 -6.95 -7.20
C GLU A 149 -9.91 -7.92 -7.75
N ILE A 150 -8.67 -7.66 -7.40
CA ILE A 150 -7.53 -8.53 -7.69
C ILE A 150 -7.51 -9.59 -6.59
N VAL A 151 -8.19 -10.71 -6.83
CA VAL A 151 -8.18 -11.86 -5.94
C VAL A 151 -6.77 -12.47 -5.94
N GLN A 152 -5.98 -12.14 -4.92
CA GLN A 152 -4.76 -12.88 -4.64
C GLN A 152 -5.16 -14.20 -4.00
N GLU A 153 -4.96 -15.32 -4.70
CA GLU A 153 -4.84 -16.61 -4.03
C GLU A 153 -3.76 -16.45 -2.95
N SER A 154 -4.19 -16.71 -1.71
CA SER A 154 -3.45 -16.51 -0.48
C SER A 154 -1.98 -16.94 -0.58
N TYR A 155 -1.09 -15.98 -0.74
CA TYR A 155 0.33 -16.14 -0.45
C TYR A 155 0.54 -15.76 1.02
N ILE A 156 0.77 -16.76 1.86
CA ILE A 156 1.15 -16.57 3.27
C ILE A 156 2.53 -15.90 3.26
N PRO A 157 2.72 -14.68 3.79
CA PRO A 157 4.03 -14.09 3.90
C PRO A 157 4.74 -14.70 5.11
N GLU A 158 5.60 -15.69 4.87
CA GLU A 158 6.64 -16.03 5.84
C GLU A 158 7.66 -14.89 5.94
N LYS A 159 7.80 -14.38 7.17
CA LYS A 159 8.94 -13.69 7.78
C LYS A 159 9.90 -12.88 6.88
N LYS A 160 10.00 -11.59 7.24
CA LYS A 160 11.16 -10.72 7.00
C LYS A 160 12.49 -11.47 7.10
N GLN A 161 13.24 -11.48 6.00
CA GLN A 161 14.69 -11.31 6.00
C GLN A 161 15.15 -10.77 4.64
N GLU A 162 15.58 -9.50 4.68
CA GLU A 162 16.70 -8.92 3.92
C GLU A 162 16.63 -8.88 2.38
N ALA A 163 16.56 -7.64 1.89
CA ALA A 163 17.03 -7.13 0.60
C ALA A 163 17.58 -8.18 -0.37
N ASN A 164 16.70 -8.73 -1.20
CA ASN A 164 17.10 -9.31 -2.47
C ASN A 164 16.15 -8.75 -3.54
N GLU A 165 16.67 -7.82 -4.34
CA GLU A 165 16.09 -7.41 -5.61
C GLU A 165 15.64 -8.66 -6.36
N SER A 166 14.32 -8.79 -6.52
CA SER A 166 13.74 -9.67 -7.54
C SER A 166 14.06 -9.05 -8.90
N TYR A 167 15.29 -9.27 -9.35
CA TYR A 167 15.76 -8.79 -10.64
C TYR A 167 15.19 -9.72 -11.72
N ASN A 168 14.19 -9.22 -12.43
CA ASN A 168 13.44 -9.99 -13.40
C ASN A 168 14.37 -10.44 -14.54
N ASN A 169 14.09 -11.59 -15.17
CA ASN A 169 14.94 -12.08 -16.28
C ASN A 169 14.94 -11.08 -17.47
N GLU A 170 13.87 -10.31 -17.60
CA GLU A 170 13.73 -9.23 -18.58
C GLU A 170 14.63 -8.03 -18.25
N ASP A 171 14.78 -7.68 -16.96
CA ASP A 171 15.69 -6.63 -16.51
C ASP A 171 17.15 -7.04 -16.72
N LYS A 172 17.49 -8.33 -16.52
CA LYS A 172 18.84 -8.84 -16.85
C LYS A 172 19.15 -8.68 -18.33
N LYS A 173 18.20 -9.00 -19.20
CA LYS A 173 18.35 -8.86 -20.65
C LYS A 173 18.50 -7.39 -21.05
N LEU A 174 17.74 -6.49 -20.42
CA LEU A 174 17.82 -5.04 -20.64
C LEU A 174 19.18 -4.49 -20.18
N THR A 175 19.63 -4.84 -18.97
CA THR A 175 20.89 -4.38 -18.40
C THR A 175 22.09 -4.91 -19.15
N VAL A 176 22.08 -6.17 -19.59
CA VAL A 176 23.14 -6.75 -20.45
C VAL A 176 23.18 -6.05 -21.81
N ARG A 177 22.02 -5.74 -22.41
CA ARG A 177 21.93 -5.04 -23.69
C ARG A 177 22.47 -3.61 -23.60
N LEU A 178 22.11 -2.88 -22.54
CA LEU A 178 22.60 -1.52 -22.27
C LEU A 178 24.13 -1.52 -22.04
N ALA A 179 24.63 -2.44 -21.22
CA ALA A 179 26.07 -2.58 -20.97
C ALA A 179 26.85 -2.91 -22.25
N THR A 180 26.33 -3.82 -23.08
CA THR A 180 26.95 -4.19 -24.36
C THR A 180 26.96 -3.02 -25.35
N GLY A 181 25.83 -2.30 -25.48
CA GLY A 181 25.71 -1.13 -26.36
C GLY A 181 26.64 0.02 -25.94
N ALA A 182 26.77 0.27 -24.64
CA ALA A 182 27.68 1.27 -24.08
C ALA A 182 29.14 0.90 -24.31
N ALA A 183 29.51 -0.38 -24.17
CA ALA A 183 30.86 -0.86 -24.44
C ALA A 183 31.25 -0.68 -25.92
N ILE A 184 30.35 -1.05 -26.85
CA ILE A 184 30.57 -0.88 -28.29
C ILE A 184 30.72 0.62 -28.65
N TYR A 185 29.91 1.49 -28.05
CA TYR A 185 30.03 2.94 -28.25
C TYR A 185 31.38 3.48 -27.76
N ALA A 186 31.80 3.10 -26.55
CA ALA A 186 33.07 3.52 -25.98
C ALA A 186 34.27 3.03 -26.83
N ILE A 187 34.20 1.80 -27.37
CA ILE A 187 35.22 1.27 -28.28
C ILE A 187 35.26 2.06 -29.59
N GLY A 188 34.10 2.37 -30.18
CA GLY A 188 34.01 3.21 -31.37
C GLY A 188 34.59 4.61 -31.14
N MET A 189 34.27 5.23 -30.00
CA MET A 189 34.80 6.54 -29.59
C MET A 189 36.31 6.48 -29.31
N ALA A 190 36.83 5.41 -28.72
CA ALA A 190 38.26 5.24 -28.53
C ALA A 190 38.99 5.06 -29.88
N LEU A 191 38.46 4.25 -30.78
CA LEU A 191 39.03 4.04 -32.11
C LEU A 191 39.08 5.35 -32.94
N THR A 192 38.06 6.20 -32.85
CA THR A 192 38.08 7.51 -33.52
C THR A 192 39.16 8.43 -32.97
N VAL A 193 39.31 8.49 -31.65
CA VAL A 193 40.31 9.33 -30.97
C VAL A 193 41.75 8.86 -31.25
N PHE A 194 42.01 7.55 -31.15
CA PHE A 194 43.37 7.00 -31.24
C PHE A 194 43.79 6.63 -32.67
N ALA A 195 42.88 6.19 -33.54
CA ALA A 195 43.21 5.68 -34.87
C ALA A 195 42.79 6.60 -36.04
N LYS A 196 42.18 7.76 -35.77
CA LYS A 196 41.71 8.71 -36.81
C LYS A 196 40.97 8.01 -37.97
N VAL A 197 40.06 7.12 -37.63
CA VAL A 197 39.25 6.39 -38.62
C VAL A 197 38.38 7.36 -39.43
N PRO A 198 38.12 7.07 -40.72
CA PRO A 198 37.32 7.93 -41.57
C PRO A 198 35.84 7.97 -41.14
N LEU A 199 35.23 9.15 -41.25
CA LEU A 199 33.82 9.45 -40.93
C LEU A 199 32.76 8.38 -41.29
N PRO A 200 32.77 7.71 -42.46
CA PRO A 200 31.77 6.68 -42.77
C PRO A 200 31.81 5.48 -41.83
N ILE A 201 32.98 5.12 -41.29
CA ILE A 201 33.14 4.00 -40.36
C ILE A 201 32.60 4.39 -38.99
N GLU A 202 32.91 5.61 -38.53
CA GLU A 202 32.37 6.18 -37.29
C GLU A 202 30.83 6.21 -37.31
N LEU A 203 30.24 6.68 -38.41
CA LEU A 203 28.78 6.73 -38.57
C LEU A 203 28.16 5.33 -38.48
N ALA A 204 28.81 4.32 -39.05
CA ALA A 204 28.35 2.94 -38.97
C ALA A 204 28.33 2.41 -37.52
N PHE A 205 29.37 2.67 -36.72
CA PHE A 205 29.40 2.28 -35.31
C PHE A 205 28.34 3.00 -34.47
N LEU A 206 28.11 4.29 -34.73
CA LEU A 206 27.10 5.08 -34.03
C LEU A 206 25.69 4.60 -34.35
N ILE A 207 25.39 4.30 -35.62
CA ILE A 207 24.10 3.74 -36.03
C ILE A 207 23.87 2.36 -35.38
N VAL A 208 24.87 1.48 -35.39
CA VAL A 208 24.76 0.15 -34.76
C VAL A 208 24.53 0.27 -33.25
N SER A 209 25.26 1.15 -32.57
CA SER A 209 25.06 1.40 -31.13
C SER A 209 23.66 1.97 -30.85
N TYR A 210 23.19 2.93 -31.66
CA TYR A 210 21.87 3.54 -31.51
C TYR A 210 20.73 2.52 -31.68
N VAL A 211 20.84 1.63 -32.66
CA VAL A 211 19.86 0.55 -32.87
C VAL A 211 19.90 -0.46 -31.71
N ILE A 212 21.07 -0.80 -31.19
CA ILE A 212 21.18 -1.70 -30.03
C ILE A 212 20.57 -1.05 -28.78
N LEU A 213 20.85 0.22 -28.52
CA LEU A 213 20.38 0.91 -27.31
C LEU A 213 18.90 1.28 -27.35
N GLY A 214 18.38 1.70 -28.51
CA GLY A 214 17.06 2.32 -28.61
C GLY A 214 16.19 1.83 -29.77
N GLY A 215 16.64 0.82 -30.54
CA GLY A 215 15.91 0.33 -31.71
C GLY A 215 14.49 -0.15 -31.40
N ASP A 216 14.29 -0.76 -30.22
CA ASP A 216 12.96 -1.24 -29.79
C ASP A 216 12.00 -0.08 -29.56
N VAL A 217 12.49 1.04 -29.00
CA VAL A 217 11.69 2.24 -28.74
C VAL A 217 11.31 2.92 -30.05
N VAL A 218 12.24 3.00 -31.00
CA VAL A 218 11.99 3.55 -32.33
C VAL A 218 10.97 2.68 -33.07
N TRP A 219 11.13 1.35 -33.05
CA TRP A 219 10.20 0.41 -33.67
C TRP A 219 8.80 0.49 -33.06
N GLN A 220 8.73 0.60 -31.73
CA GLN A 220 7.48 0.75 -31.01
C GLN A 220 6.80 2.08 -31.33
N ALA A 221 7.57 3.17 -31.48
CA ALA A 221 7.05 4.46 -31.93
C ALA A 221 6.50 4.41 -33.36
N VAL A 222 7.20 3.75 -34.31
CA VAL A 222 6.71 3.60 -35.69
C VAL A 222 5.42 2.78 -35.73
N ARG A 223 5.35 1.65 -35.01
CA ARG A 223 4.16 0.80 -34.94
C ARG A 223 2.95 1.49 -34.29
N ASN A 224 3.18 2.49 -33.44
CA ASN A 224 2.10 3.22 -32.80
C ASN A 224 1.59 4.40 -33.65
N ILE A 225 2.33 4.77 -34.70
CA ILE A 225 2.01 5.87 -35.63
C ILE A 225 1.36 5.35 -36.92
N PHE A 226 1.74 4.15 -37.38
CA PHE A 226 1.17 3.46 -38.55
C PHE A 226 0.26 2.31 -38.14
#